data_AF-A0A1Y1MMH1-F1
#
_entry.id   AF-A0A1Y1MMH1-F1
#
_cell.length_a   1.000
_cell.length_b   1.000
_cell.length_c   1.000
_cell.angle_alpha   90.00
_cell.angle_beta   90.00
_cell.angle_gamma   90.00
#
_symmetry.space_group_name_H-M   'P 1'
#
loop_
_entity.id
_entity.type
_entity.pdbx_description
1 polymer ?
#
loop_
_entity_poly.entity_id
_entity_poly.type
_entity_poly.pdbx_seq_one_letter_code
_entity_poly.pdbx_strand_id
1 'polypeptide(L)'
;RYVLKYREKGAVTEFVPNFSSSQIFSRCEEEMLAKYLLNAAQMNYGFTSKETRKFAYLYAVENNKKVPENWIKKESATYEWLRGFMNRNNTLSLRTPEPTSLSRGTAFNKHTVGEFF
;
A
#
# COMPACT_ATOMS: atom_id res chain seq x y z
N ARG A 1 11.07 30.12 -3.10
CA ARG A 1 12.25 30.66 -2.38
C ARG A 1 13.38 29.62 -2.13
N TYR A 2 13.36 28.42 -2.75
CA TYR A 2 14.39 27.39 -2.50
C TYR A 2 15.40 27.25 -3.64
N VAL A 3 14.97 27.47 -4.90
CA VAL A 3 15.77 27.19 -6.11
C VAL A 3 17.02 28.07 -6.27
N LEU A 4 16.99 29.33 -5.80
CA LEU A 4 18.12 30.27 -5.97
C LEU A 4 19.35 29.92 -5.11
N LYS A 5 19.18 29.21 -3.99
CA LYS A 5 20.30 28.82 -3.11
C LYS A 5 21.20 27.70 -3.69
N TYR A 6 20.70 26.94 -4.66
CA TYR A 6 21.39 25.75 -5.20
C TYR A 6 22.28 26.06 -6.39
N ARG A 7 22.03 27.18 -7.08
CA ARG A 7 22.80 27.58 -8.26
C ARG A 7 24.20 28.09 -7.91
N GLU A 8 24.41 28.59 -6.70
CA GLU A 8 25.70 29.12 -6.23
C GLU A 8 26.66 28.05 -5.68
N LYS A 9 26.19 26.84 -5.33
CA LYS A 9 27.01 25.84 -4.61
C LYS A 9 27.47 24.64 -5.42
N GLY A 10 27.06 24.49 -6.69
CA GLY A 10 27.57 23.43 -7.57
C GLY A 10 27.38 21.99 -7.05
N ALA A 11 26.53 21.78 -6.04
CA ALA A 11 26.34 20.48 -5.42
C ALA A 11 25.21 19.73 -6.13
N VAL A 12 25.53 18.59 -6.75
CA VAL A 12 24.55 17.62 -7.23
C VAL A 12 23.89 17.00 -6.01
N THR A 13 22.73 17.53 -5.61
CA THR A 13 21.92 16.91 -4.56
C THR A 13 20.93 15.97 -5.21
N GLU A 14 21.16 14.67 -5.07
CA GLU A 14 20.14 13.68 -5.38
C GLU A 14 18.98 13.85 -4.41
N PHE A 15 17.79 14.18 -4.93
CA PHE A 15 16.57 14.22 -4.15
C PHE A 15 16.10 12.78 -3.89
N VAL A 16 16.71 12.15 -2.87
CA VAL A 16 16.24 10.85 -2.42
C VAL A 16 15.01 11.08 -1.53
N PRO A 17 13.85 10.50 -1.85
CA PRO A 17 12.69 10.56 -0.97
C PRO A 17 13.04 9.92 0.38
N ASN A 18 12.98 10.71 1.46
CA ASN A 18 13.23 10.21 2.81
C ASN A 18 12.00 9.45 3.32
N PHE A 19 11.86 8.19 2.91
CA PHE A 19 10.78 7.32 3.37
C PHE A 19 10.93 6.89 4.84
N SER A 20 12.06 7.20 5.49
CA SER A 20 12.33 6.83 6.89
C SER A 20 11.43 7.59 7.86
N SER A 21 11.09 8.86 7.57
CA SER A 21 10.14 9.63 8.38
C SER A 21 8.68 9.14 8.25
N SER A 22 8.39 8.27 7.29
CA SER A 22 7.07 7.63 7.13
C SER A 22 7.02 6.22 7.71
N GLN A 23 8.10 5.72 8.33
CA GLN A 23 8.16 4.35 8.83
C GLN A 23 7.55 4.28 10.25
N ILE A 24 6.21 4.20 10.30
CA ILE A 24 5.43 4.14 11.56
C ILE A 24 5.43 2.72 12.15
N PHE A 25 5.52 1.71 11.29
CA PHE A 25 5.49 0.30 11.67
C PHE A 25 6.90 -0.29 11.73
N SER A 26 7.10 -1.19 12.69
CA SER A 26 8.27 -2.06 12.75
C SER A 26 8.26 -3.06 11.59
N ARG A 27 9.42 -3.59 11.21
CA ARG A 27 9.52 -4.58 10.12
C ARG A 27 8.59 -5.79 10.31
N CYS A 28 8.50 -6.32 11.54
CA CYS A 28 7.61 -7.44 11.84
C CYS A 28 6.13 -7.10 11.66
N GLU A 29 5.72 -5.89 12.08
CA GLU A 29 4.35 -5.40 11.92
C GLU A 29 4.02 -5.18 10.44
N GLU A 30 4.96 -4.62 9.69
CA GLU A 30 4.84 -4.41 8.25
C GLU A 30 4.69 -5.74 7.50
N GLU A 31 5.40 -6.79 7.93
CA GLU A 31 5.31 -8.14 7.38
C GLU A 31 3.97 -8.81 7.72
N MET A 32 3.47 -8.67 8.96
CA MET A 32 2.14 -9.17 9.33
C MET A 32 1.03 -8.49 8.54
N LEU A 33 1.13 -7.16 8.38
CA LEU A 33 0.21 -6.37 7.58
C LEU A 33 0.21 -6.82 6.11
N ALA A 34 1.40 -7.08 5.55
CA ALA A 34 1.55 -7.59 4.20
C ALA A 34 0.93 -8.99 4.02
N LYS A 35 1.20 -9.91 4.94
CA LYS A 35 0.61 -11.26 4.92
C LYS A 35 -0.91 -11.21 4.97
N TYR A 36 -1.48 -10.35 5.81
CA TYR A 36 -2.92 -10.16 5.90
C TYR A 36 -3.53 -9.66 4.57
N LEU A 37 -2.91 -8.64 3.96
CA LEU A 37 -3.35 -8.10 2.67
C LEU A 37 -3.28 -9.14 1.54
N LEU A 38 -2.25 -9.99 1.55
CA LEU A 38 -2.09 -11.07 0.58
C LEU A 38 -3.19 -12.13 0.72
N ASN A 39 -3.47 -12.56 1.95
CA ASN A 39 -4.53 -13.53 2.23
C ASN A 39 -5.91 -12.99 1.82
N ALA A 40 -6.19 -11.71 2.12
CA ALA A 40 -7.43 -11.08 1.69
C ALA A 40 -7.56 -11.01 0.16
N ALA A 41 -6.46 -10.71 -0.54
CA ALA A 41 -6.45 -10.72 -1.99
C ALA A 41 -6.73 -12.12 -2.58
N GLN A 42 -6.21 -13.19 -1.97
CA GLN A 42 -6.49 -14.58 -2.37
C GLN A 42 -7.97 -14.96 -2.19
N MET A 43 -8.64 -14.39 -1.18
CA MET A 43 -10.07 -14.60 -0.93
C MET A 43 -10.97 -13.76 -1.84
N ASN A 44 -10.42 -13.11 -2.87
CA ASN A 44 -11.11 -12.16 -3.75
C ASN A 44 -11.64 -10.89 -3.05
N TYR A 45 -11.21 -10.62 -1.82
CA TYR A 45 -11.42 -9.34 -1.14
C TYR A 45 -10.22 -8.42 -1.42
N GLY A 46 -10.05 -8.08 -2.70
CA GLY A 46 -8.97 -7.22 -3.15
C GLY A 46 -9.10 -5.82 -2.54
N PHE A 47 -8.16 -5.44 -1.67
CA PHE A 47 -8.12 -4.11 -1.09
C PHE A 47 -7.68 -3.07 -2.12
N THR A 48 -8.46 -2.00 -2.26
CA THR A 48 -8.05 -0.81 -3.00
C THR A 48 -7.04 0.02 -2.20
N SER A 49 -6.30 0.88 -2.90
CA SER A 49 -5.34 1.81 -2.27
C SER A 49 -5.95 2.72 -1.19
N LYS A 50 -7.26 3.00 -1.25
CA LYS A 50 -7.98 3.75 -0.21
C LYS A 50 -8.23 2.90 1.02
N GLU A 51 -8.68 1.67 0.84
CA GLU A 51 -8.99 0.75 1.93
C GLU A 51 -7.72 0.30 2.65
N THR A 52 -6.64 0.01 1.92
CA THR A 52 -5.34 -0.29 2.54
C THR A 52 -4.85 0.86 3.42
N ARG A 53 -5.07 2.12 3.01
CA ARG A 53 -4.68 3.30 3.79
C ARG A 53 -5.55 3.49 5.04
N LYS A 54 -6.85 3.21 4.96
CA LYS A 54 -7.73 3.19 6.14
C LYS A 54 -7.36 2.06 7.09
N PHE A 55 -7.12 0.87 6.56
CA PHE A 55 -6.72 -0.30 7.33
C PHE A 55 -5.39 -0.06 8.06
N ALA A 56 -4.41 0.56 7.39
CA ALA A 56 -3.16 0.95 8.03
C ALA A 56 -3.36 1.93 9.18
N TYR A 57 -4.30 2.89 9.07
CA TYR A 57 -4.62 3.78 10.18
C TYR A 57 -5.23 3.01 11.36
N LEU A 58 -6.24 2.18 11.11
CA LEU A 58 -6.85 1.34 12.15
C LEU A 58 -5.83 0.44 12.83
N TYR A 59 -4.98 -0.21 12.05
CA TYR A 59 -3.90 -1.05 12.55
C TYR A 59 -2.92 -0.26 13.42
N ALA A 60 -2.60 0.99 13.08
CA ALA A 60 -1.75 1.84 13.91
C ALA A 60 -2.42 2.24 15.24
N VAL A 61 -3.73 2.53 15.22
CA VAL A 61 -4.51 2.86 16.41
C VAL A 61 -4.56 1.67 17.37
N GLU A 62 -4.88 0.47 16.88
CA GLU A 62 -4.94 -0.75 17.68
C GLU A 62 -3.57 -1.14 18.27
N ASN A 63 -2.49 -0.94 17.51
CA ASN A 63 -1.12 -1.19 17.99
C ASN A 63 -0.57 -0.03 18.85
N ASN A 64 -1.40 0.94 19.25
CA ASN A 64 -1.04 2.10 20.08
C ASN A 64 0.19 2.87 19.54
N LYS A 65 0.31 2.98 18.21
CA LYS A 65 1.42 3.68 17.56
C LYS A 65 1.17 5.19 17.53
N LYS A 66 2.26 5.96 17.62
CA LYS A 66 2.22 7.40 17.39
C LYS A 66 2.01 7.66 15.91
N VAL A 67 0.76 7.97 15.55
CA VAL A 67 0.38 8.38 14.19
C VAL A 67 0.51 9.90 14.03
N PRO A 68 0.89 10.40 12.85
CA PRO A 68 0.92 11.84 12.59
C PRO A 68 -0.51 12.42 12.55
N GLU A 69 -0.65 13.69 12.90
CA GLU A 69 -1.95 14.39 12.98
C GLU A 69 -2.74 14.34 11.65
N ASN A 70 -2.03 14.33 10.52
CA ASN A 70 -2.61 14.17 9.19
C ASN A 70 -3.38 12.86 9.01
N TRP A 71 -2.96 11.79 9.69
CA TRP A 71 -3.66 10.50 9.65
C TRP A 71 -4.92 10.53 10.50
N ILE A 72 -4.86 11.17 11.68
CA ILE A 72 -6.00 11.32 12.58
C ILE A 72 -7.09 12.15 11.90
N LYS A 73 -6.73 13.31 11.32
CA LYS A 73 -7.68 14.21 10.66
C LYS A 73 -8.41 13.59 9.46
N LYS A 74 -7.76 12.63 8.78
CA LYS A 74 -8.30 11.96 7.58
C LYS A 74 -8.71 10.51 7.84
N GLU A 75 -8.54 10.02 9.06
CA GLU A 75 -8.69 8.62 9.49
C GLU A 75 -8.08 7.62 8.49
N SER A 76 -6.94 8.01 7.89
CA SER A 76 -6.33 7.26 6.81
C SER A 76 -4.86 7.60 6.64
N ALA A 77 -4.08 6.59 6.25
CA ALA A 77 -2.69 6.78 5.92
C ALA A 77 -2.49 7.69 4.70
N THR A 78 -1.36 8.40 4.68
CA THR A 78 -0.95 9.26 3.56
C THR A 78 -0.57 8.41 2.34
N TYR A 79 -0.71 8.99 1.14
CA TYR A 79 -0.28 8.32 -0.10
C TYR A 79 1.23 8.04 -0.12
N GLU A 80 2.04 8.94 0.44
CA GLU A 80 3.50 8.77 0.56
C GLU A 80 3.87 7.54 1.39
N TRP A 81 3.13 7.30 2.48
CA TRP A 81 3.30 6.10 3.29
C TRP A 81 3.02 4.83 2.47
N LEU A 82 1.90 4.81 1.74
CA LEU A 82 1.54 3.67 0.90
C LEU A 82 2.61 3.39 -0.16
N ARG A 83 3.14 4.44 -0.80
CA ARG A 83 4.21 4.31 -1.78
C ARG A 83 5.48 3.72 -1.16
N GLY A 84 5.86 4.19 0.02
CA GLY A 84 7.00 3.63 0.77
C GLY A 84 6.78 2.18 1.19
N PHE A 85 5.59 1.85 1.68
CA PHE A 85 5.18 0.48 2.06
C PHE A 85 5.26 -0.48 0.88
N MET A 86 4.74 -0.09 -0.29
CA MET A 86 4.81 -0.89 -1.51
C MET A 86 6.24 -1.06 -2.01
N ASN A 87 7.09 -0.02 -1.90
CA ASN A 87 8.49 -0.11 -2.32
C ASN A 87 9.30 -1.05 -1.42
N ARG A 88 8.95 -1.17 -0.13
CA ARG A 88 9.58 -2.12 0.80
C ARG A 88 9.02 -3.54 0.64
N ASN A 89 7.73 -3.66 0.36
CA ASN A 89 7.03 -4.94 0.16
C ASN A 89 6.68 -5.15 -1.31
N ASN A 90 7.70 -5.47 -2.13
CA ASN A 90 7.51 -5.72 -3.56
C ASN A 90 6.73 -7.02 -3.87
N THR A 91 6.37 -7.80 -2.84
CA THR A 91 5.49 -8.98 -2.94
C THR A 91 4.02 -8.60 -3.02
N LEU A 92 3.65 -7.39 -2.62
CA LEU A 92 2.29 -6.89 -2.70
C LEU A 92 2.06 -6.21 -4.04
N SER A 93 0.98 -6.59 -4.72
CA SER A 93 0.52 -5.94 -5.94
C SER A 93 -0.89 -5.42 -5.70
N LEU A 94 -1.01 -4.18 -5.23
CA LEU A 94 -2.30 -3.48 -5.11
C LEU A 94 -2.78 -3.09 -6.51
N ARG A 95 -3.52 -3.98 -7.17
CA ARG A 95 -4.23 -3.66 -8.40
C ARG A 95 -5.64 -3.18 -8.06
N THR A 96 -6.14 -2.22 -8.81
CA THR A 96 -7.58 -1.97 -8.85
C THR A 96 -8.20 -3.23 -9.44
N PRO A 97 -9.07 -3.96 -8.71
CA PRO A 97 -9.73 -5.11 -9.29
C PRO A 97 -10.57 -4.61 -10.47
N GLU A 98 -10.28 -5.10 -11.68
CA GLU A 98 -11.23 -4.95 -12.78
C GLU A 98 -12.51 -5.68 -12.36
N PRO A 99 -13.71 -5.13 -12.64
CA PRO A 99 -14.97 -5.72 -12.22
C PRO A 99 -15.14 -7.10 -12.88
N THR A 100 -14.65 -8.12 -12.21
CA THR A 100 -14.85 -9.52 -12.55
C THR A 100 -16.09 -9.94 -11.79
N SER A 101 -17.19 -10.13 -12.51
CA SER A 101 -18.40 -10.66 -11.87
C SER A 101 -18.09 -12.02 -11.25
N LEU A 102 -18.70 -12.33 -10.11
CA LEU A 102 -18.54 -13.63 -9.44
C LEU A 102 -18.76 -14.79 -10.43
N SER A 103 -19.72 -14.62 -11.34
CA SER A 103 -20.03 -15.55 -12.44
C SER A 103 -18.85 -15.82 -13.38
N ARG A 104 -18.00 -14.82 -13.69
CA ARG A 104 -16.79 -15.02 -14.52
C ARG A 104 -15.70 -15.75 -13.74
N GLY A 105 -15.57 -15.48 -12.45
CA GLY A 105 -14.63 -16.19 -11.58
C GLY A 105 -14.98 -17.67 -11.41
N THR A 106 -16.26 -17.98 -11.21
CA THR A 106 -16.73 -19.38 -11.06
C THR A 106 -16.74 -20.17 -12.36
N ALA A 107 -16.91 -19.49 -13.50
CA ALA A 107 -16.83 -20.11 -14.82
C ALA A 107 -15.38 -20.45 -15.24
N PHE A 108 -14.35 -19.97 -14.53
CA PHE A 108 -12.95 -20.27 -14.84
C PHE A 108 -12.48 -21.56 -14.13
N ASN A 109 -13.22 -22.66 -14.34
CA ASN A 109 -12.91 -23.97 -13.77
C ASN A 109 -12.46 -24.97 -14.85
N LYS A 110 -11.81 -26.06 -14.46
CA LYS A 110 -11.24 -27.06 -15.39
C LYS A 110 -12.27 -27.62 -16.37
N HIS A 111 -13.52 -27.79 -15.92
CA HIS A 111 -14.60 -28.30 -16.77
C HIS A 111 -14.93 -27.31 -17.87
N THR A 112 -15.22 -26.06 -17.49
CA THR A 112 -15.57 -25.01 -18.45
C THR A 112 -14.40 -24.68 -19.38
N VAL A 113 -13.16 -24.68 -18.89
CA VAL A 113 -11.98 -24.46 -19.76
C VAL A 113 -11.84 -25.59 -20.79
N GLY A 114 -12.04 -26.85 -20.39
CA GLY A 114 -11.96 -27.99 -21.30
C GLY A 114 -13.13 -28.10 -22.29
N GLU A 115 -14.20 -27.33 -22.11
CA GLU A 115 -15.30 -27.23 -23.09
C GLU A 115 -15.00 -26.19 -24.19
N PHE A 116 -14.15 -25.20 -23.93
CA PHE A 116 -13.86 -24.10 -24.86
C PHE A 116 -12.47 -24.16 -25.52
N PHE A 117 -11.52 -24.92 -24.97
CA PHE A 117 -10.16 -25.10 -25.48
C PHE A 117 -9.82 -26.59 -25.60
#